data_AF-A0A5K7TUH9-F1
#
_entry.id   AF-A0A5K7TUH9-F1
#
_cell.length_a   1.000
_cell.length_b   1.000
_cell.length_c   1.000
_cell.angle_alpha   90.00
_cell.angle_beta   90.00
_cell.angle_gamma   90.00
#
_symmetry.space_group_name_H-M   'P 1'
#
loop_
_entity.id
_entity.type
_entity.pdbx_description
1 polymer ?
#
loop_
_entity_poly.entity_id
_entity_poly.type
_entity_poly.pdbx_seq_one_letter_code
_entity_poly.pdbx_strand_id
1 'polypeptide(L)'
;MKFPLVYSKVIIRNWRSFMKLGVHEIYAPNQPYSRVKLDYPVDIGGYRHPRDPNRPIGLHMVHVPTSPGSGLDARSQARTGRSKLYAMSFEQMEAMIRDQLQAMLGPAGFDYSKDVQAVTVNRWPHGYSYFANPLFDDMQQSAALMALARQKVGNVTIANSDAAGAPYAHAAIDEAWRAVSELG
;
A
#
# COMPACT_ATOMS: atom_id res chain seq x y z
N MET A 1 9.82 4.73 -12.48
CA MET A 1 8.34 4.67 -12.41
C MET A 1 7.98 4.20 -11.01
N LYS A 2 6.93 4.74 -10.37
CA LYS A 2 6.45 4.30 -9.05
C LYS A 2 4.99 3.88 -9.11
N PHE A 3 4.65 2.82 -8.39
CA PHE A 3 3.26 2.39 -8.21
C PHE A 3 2.57 3.26 -7.16
N PRO A 4 1.34 3.71 -7.44
CA PRO A 4 0.53 4.42 -6.45
C PRO A 4 0.01 3.43 -5.40
N LEU A 5 -0.09 3.88 -4.16
CA LEU A 5 -0.51 3.07 -3.03
C LEU A 5 -1.35 3.91 -2.06
N VAL A 6 -2.42 3.32 -1.55
CA VAL A 6 -3.26 3.93 -0.52
C VAL A 6 -3.38 2.95 0.64
N TYR A 7 -3.06 3.45 1.83
CA TYR A 7 -3.31 2.75 3.09
C TYR A 7 -4.33 3.52 3.91
N SER A 8 -5.49 2.92 4.09
CA SER A 8 -6.54 3.46 4.93
C SER A 8 -6.54 2.75 6.28
N LYS A 9 -6.59 3.55 7.34
CA LYS A 9 -6.74 3.10 8.71
C LYS A 9 -8.15 3.46 9.16
N VAL A 10 -8.91 2.47 9.61
CA VAL A 10 -10.28 2.66 10.08
C VAL A 10 -10.36 2.14 11.51
N ILE A 11 -10.65 3.01 12.47
CA ILE A 11 -10.88 2.58 13.85
C ILE A 11 -12.35 2.14 13.96
N ILE A 12 -12.57 0.87 14.26
CA ILE A 12 -13.89 0.33 14.55
C ILE A 12 -14.03 0.16 16.05
N ARG A 13 -15.20 0.46 16.61
CA ARG A 13 -15.46 0.47 18.06
C ARG A 13 -15.40 -0.93 18.70
N ASN A 14 -15.61 -1.97 17.90
CA ASN A 14 -15.56 -3.38 18.26
C ASN A 14 -15.31 -4.20 16.98
N TRP A 15 -14.85 -5.44 17.12
CA TRP A 15 -14.53 -6.34 16.00
C TRP A 15 -15.29 -7.67 16.08
N ARG A 16 -16.49 -7.63 16.66
CA ARG A 16 -17.39 -8.80 16.74
C ARG A 16 -17.79 -9.33 15.36
N SER A 17 -17.89 -8.46 14.35
CA SER A 17 -18.20 -8.86 12.97
C SER A 17 -17.12 -9.79 12.40
N PHE A 18 -15.84 -9.47 12.63
CA PHE A 18 -14.71 -10.34 12.26
C PHE A 18 -14.75 -11.67 13.02
N MET A 19 -15.03 -11.64 14.33
CA MET A 19 -15.19 -12.86 15.15
C MET A 19 -16.32 -13.75 14.65
N LYS A 20 -17.49 -13.18 14.32
CA LYS A 20 -18.65 -13.92 13.83
C LYS A 20 -18.37 -14.57 12.46
N LEU A 21 -17.58 -13.90 11.62
CA LEU A 21 -17.14 -14.44 10.34
C LEU A 21 -15.96 -15.43 10.46
N GLY A 22 -15.29 -15.49 11.62
CA GLY A 22 -14.13 -16.36 11.84
C GLY A 22 -12.88 -15.93 11.06
N VAL A 23 -12.76 -14.64 10.70
CA VAL A 23 -11.66 -14.12 9.89
C VAL A 23 -10.93 -12.98 10.59
N HIS A 24 -9.64 -12.81 10.27
CA HIS A 24 -8.87 -11.62 10.64
C HIS A 24 -8.53 -10.75 9.43
N GLU A 25 -8.70 -11.29 8.22
CA GLU A 25 -8.36 -10.68 6.95
C GLU A 25 -9.34 -11.15 5.87
N ILE A 26 -9.71 -10.23 4.98
CA ILE A 26 -10.50 -10.48 3.78
C ILE A 26 -9.70 -9.96 2.58
N TYR A 27 -9.51 -10.83 1.59
CA TYR A 27 -8.90 -10.49 0.30
C TYR A 27 -9.99 -10.37 -0.77
N ALA A 28 -10.09 -9.20 -1.40
CA ALA A 28 -11.16 -8.84 -2.34
C ALA A 28 -10.55 -8.19 -3.60
N PRO A 29 -9.94 -8.95 -4.50
CA PRO A 29 -9.11 -8.43 -5.59
C PRO A 29 -9.83 -7.49 -6.57
N ASN A 30 -11.14 -7.62 -6.70
CA ASN A 30 -11.97 -6.82 -7.61
C ASN A 30 -12.66 -5.63 -6.92
N GLN A 31 -12.41 -5.42 -5.62
CA GLN A 31 -12.96 -4.30 -4.85
C GLN A 31 -11.94 -3.18 -4.73
N PRO A 32 -12.35 -1.93 -4.41
CA PRO A 32 -11.43 -0.82 -4.24
C PRO A 32 -10.25 -1.17 -3.32
N TYR A 33 -10.54 -1.65 -2.10
CA TYR A 33 -9.51 -2.15 -1.20
C TYR A 33 -9.32 -3.65 -1.39
N SER A 34 -8.20 -4.06 -2.00
CA SER A 34 -7.92 -5.46 -2.28
C SER A 34 -7.69 -6.29 -1.02
N ARG A 35 -7.28 -5.66 0.08
CA ARG A 35 -7.03 -6.32 1.36
C ARG A 35 -7.60 -5.49 2.50
N VAL A 36 -8.38 -6.12 3.37
CA VAL A 36 -8.93 -5.53 4.60
C VAL A 36 -8.59 -6.46 5.75
N LYS A 37 -7.85 -6.00 6.75
CA LYS A 37 -7.45 -6.83 7.89
C LYS A 37 -7.46 -6.08 9.21
N LEU A 38 -7.61 -6.82 10.31
CA LEU A 38 -7.34 -6.31 11.65
C LEU A 38 -5.86 -5.93 11.78
N ASP A 39 -5.58 -4.93 12.61
CA ASP A 39 -4.20 -4.52 12.89
C ASP A 39 -3.41 -5.65 13.55
N TYR A 40 -2.11 -5.67 13.29
CA TYR A 40 -1.25 -6.74 13.79
C TYR A 40 -1.22 -6.78 15.32
N PRO A 41 -1.20 -7.98 15.94
CA PRO A 41 -1.20 -8.15 17.38
C PRO A 41 0.16 -7.85 18.01
N VAL A 42 0.58 -6.59 17.93
CA VAL A 42 1.89 -6.12 18.42
C VAL A 42 1.68 -5.23 19.64
N ASP A 43 2.33 -5.59 20.75
CA ASP A 43 2.51 -4.72 21.91
C ASP A 43 3.89 -4.03 21.77
N ILE A 44 3.94 -2.70 21.84
CA ILE A 44 5.19 -1.94 21.72
C ILE A 44 5.20 -0.69 22.61
N GLY A 45 6.20 -0.57 23.48
CA GLY A 45 6.26 0.52 24.45
C GLY A 45 4.99 0.60 25.30
N GLY A 46 4.32 1.75 25.30
CA GLY A 46 3.04 1.95 25.99
C GLY A 46 1.80 1.45 25.24
N TYR A 47 1.93 1.04 23.98
CA TYR A 47 0.81 0.52 23.18
C TYR A 47 0.56 -0.95 23.49
N ARG A 48 -0.70 -1.30 23.77
CA ARG A 48 -1.16 -2.68 23.89
C ARG A 48 -2.25 -2.97 22.87
N HIS A 49 -2.07 -4.05 22.12
CA HIS A 49 -3.03 -4.52 21.15
C HIS A 49 -4.34 -5.02 21.82
N PRO A 50 -5.51 -4.62 21.30
CA PRO A 50 -6.81 -5.05 21.81
C PRO A 50 -7.05 -6.56 21.65
N ARG A 51 -7.24 -7.26 22.77
CA ARG A 51 -7.53 -8.72 22.80
C ARG A 51 -9.02 -9.05 22.97
N ASP A 52 -9.80 -8.08 23.42
CA ASP A 52 -11.25 -8.23 23.63
C ASP A 52 -11.99 -7.76 22.36
N PRO A 53 -12.83 -8.60 21.73
CA PRO A 53 -13.63 -8.25 20.55
C PRO A 53 -14.59 -7.07 20.78
N ASN A 54 -14.85 -6.70 22.04
CA ASN A 54 -15.71 -5.58 22.42
C ASN A 54 -14.96 -4.23 22.49
N ARG A 55 -13.64 -4.23 22.33
CA ARG A 55 -12.80 -3.03 22.38
C ARG A 55 -12.52 -2.49 20.98
N PRO A 56 -12.24 -1.18 20.85
CA PRO A 56 -11.85 -0.61 19.57
C PRO A 56 -10.58 -1.24 19.01
N ILE A 57 -10.51 -1.39 17.69
CA ILE A 57 -9.34 -1.88 16.98
C ILE A 57 -9.19 -1.16 15.63
N GLY A 58 -7.95 -1.05 15.15
CA GLY A 58 -7.67 -0.54 13.81
C GLY A 58 -7.86 -1.61 12.74
N LEU A 59 -8.42 -1.21 11.61
CA LEU A 59 -8.35 -1.93 10.35
C LEU A 59 -7.23 -1.34 9.49
N HIS A 60 -6.52 -2.20 8.79
CA HIS A 60 -5.62 -1.84 7.71
C HIS A 60 -6.24 -2.24 6.37
N MET A 61 -6.52 -1.26 5.53
CA MET A 61 -7.08 -1.46 4.21
C MET A 61 -6.09 -1.03 3.14
N VAL A 62 -5.83 -1.89 2.15
CA VAL A 62 -4.88 -1.67 1.06
C VAL A 62 -5.63 -1.42 -0.24
N HIS A 63 -5.38 -0.28 -0.86
CA HIS A 63 -5.85 0.04 -2.19
C HIS A 63 -4.65 0.38 -3.09
N VAL A 64 -4.55 -0.31 -4.23
CA VAL A 64 -3.53 -0.04 -5.26
C VAL A 64 -4.29 0.39 -6.51
N PRO A 65 -4.41 1.70 -6.78
CA PRO A 65 -5.14 2.16 -7.94
C PRO A 65 -4.37 1.76 -9.20
N THR A 66 -4.90 0.81 -9.94
CA THR A 66 -4.39 0.39 -11.26
C THR A 66 -5.55 0.40 -12.27
N SER A 67 -5.32 -0.15 -13.46
CA SER A 67 -6.36 -0.37 -14.47
C SER A 67 -6.27 -1.81 -14.98
N PRO A 68 -6.66 -2.81 -14.16
CA PRO A 68 -6.62 -4.21 -14.58
C PRO A 68 -7.48 -4.43 -15.83
N GLY A 69 -7.04 -5.30 -16.74
CA GLY A 69 -7.77 -5.63 -17.96
C GLY A 69 -7.79 -4.54 -19.04
N SER A 70 -7.12 -3.39 -18.83
CA SER A 70 -7.12 -2.30 -19.81
C SER A 70 -6.17 -2.49 -21.00
N GLY A 71 -5.47 -3.63 -21.08
CA GLY A 71 -4.42 -3.88 -22.08
C GLY A 71 -3.17 -3.01 -21.94
N LEU A 72 -3.08 -2.17 -20.90
CA LEU A 72 -1.94 -1.29 -20.67
C LEU A 72 -0.81 -2.08 -19.98
N ASP A 73 0.44 -1.75 -20.34
CA ASP A 73 1.60 -2.21 -19.59
C ASP A 73 1.59 -1.69 -18.13
N ALA A 74 2.34 -2.35 -17.24
CA ALA A 74 2.34 -2.03 -15.81
C ALA A 74 2.75 -0.57 -15.53
N ARG A 75 3.69 -0.01 -16.31
CA ARG A 75 4.14 1.40 -16.25
C ARG A 75 3.02 2.35 -16.57
N SER A 76 2.30 2.08 -17.64
CA SER A 76 1.13 2.84 -18.06
C SER A 76 -0.02 2.74 -17.07
N GLN A 77 -0.29 1.56 -16.49
CA GLN A 77 -1.29 1.39 -15.44
C GLN A 77 -0.97 2.20 -14.19
N ALA A 78 0.29 2.22 -13.73
CA ALA A 78 0.68 3.01 -12.56
C ALA A 78 0.55 4.52 -12.82
N ARG A 79 0.90 5.01 -14.02
CA ARG A 79 0.69 6.43 -14.38
C ARG A 79 -0.80 6.78 -14.31
N THR A 80 -1.66 5.94 -14.86
CA THR A 80 -3.12 6.13 -14.81
C THR A 80 -3.63 6.11 -13.37
N GLY A 81 -3.18 5.14 -12.57
CA GLY A 81 -3.51 5.04 -11.15
C GLY A 81 -3.10 6.26 -10.34
N ARG A 82 -1.92 6.81 -10.63
CA ARG A 82 -1.41 8.04 -10.00
C ARG A 82 -2.32 9.23 -10.32
N SER A 83 -2.72 9.41 -11.58
CA SER A 83 -3.64 10.47 -11.98
C SER A 83 -5.01 10.32 -11.31
N LYS A 84 -5.54 9.08 -11.24
CA LYS A 84 -6.77 8.78 -10.50
C LYS A 84 -6.65 9.21 -9.04
N LEU A 85 -5.56 8.85 -8.36
CA LEU A 85 -5.37 9.17 -6.95
C LEU A 85 -5.27 10.68 -6.68
N TYR A 86 -4.66 11.45 -7.59
CA TYR A 86 -4.65 12.92 -7.49
C TYR A 86 -6.03 13.55 -7.66
N ALA A 87 -6.88 12.95 -8.48
CA ALA A 87 -8.23 13.45 -8.74
C ALA A 87 -9.24 13.06 -7.64
N MET A 88 -8.96 12.03 -6.83
CA MET A 88 -9.89 11.57 -5.81
C MET A 88 -9.92 12.49 -4.58
N SER A 89 -11.13 12.89 -4.19
CA SER A 89 -11.39 13.58 -2.93
C SER A 89 -11.40 12.59 -1.75
N PHE A 90 -11.25 13.11 -0.52
CA PHE A 90 -11.35 12.27 0.68
C PHE A 90 -12.72 11.60 0.77
N GLU A 91 -13.80 12.32 0.47
CA GLU A 91 -15.19 11.86 0.54
C GLU A 91 -15.44 10.68 -0.40
N GLN A 92 -14.84 10.70 -1.60
CA GLN A 92 -14.89 9.57 -2.53
C GLN A 92 -14.18 8.34 -1.95
N MET A 93 -13.01 8.53 -1.31
CA MET A 93 -12.27 7.45 -0.66
C MET A 93 -13.00 6.91 0.57
N GLU A 94 -13.62 7.77 1.37
CA GLU A 94 -14.44 7.40 2.52
C GLU A 94 -15.69 6.65 2.10
N ALA A 95 -16.38 7.08 1.03
CA ALA A 95 -17.52 6.37 0.47
C ALA A 95 -17.13 4.94 0.03
N MET A 96 -15.99 4.78 -0.65
CA MET A 96 -15.47 3.44 -1.01
C MET A 96 -15.21 2.57 0.23
N ILE A 97 -14.62 3.14 1.29
CA ILE A 97 -14.41 2.43 2.57
C ILE A 97 -15.76 2.01 3.17
N ARG A 98 -16.71 2.93 3.25
CA ARG A 98 -18.05 2.70 3.81
C ARG A 98 -18.75 1.57 3.09
N ASP A 99 -18.90 1.71 1.77
CA ASP A 99 -19.69 0.80 0.96
C ASP A 99 -19.07 -0.60 0.99
N GLN A 100 -17.74 -0.69 0.92
CA GLN A 100 -17.03 -1.96 0.97
C GLN A 100 -17.10 -2.62 2.35
N LEU A 101 -16.86 -1.89 3.45
CA LEU A 101 -16.96 -2.45 4.80
C LEU A 101 -18.39 -2.88 5.12
N GLN A 102 -19.38 -2.08 4.71
CA GLN A 102 -20.79 -2.41 4.92
C GLN A 102 -21.19 -3.67 4.15
N ALA A 103 -20.75 -3.83 2.90
CA ALA A 103 -20.99 -5.04 2.12
C ALA A 103 -20.29 -6.28 2.73
N MET A 104 -19.05 -6.13 3.19
CA MET A 104 -18.26 -7.22 3.75
C MET A 104 -18.75 -7.69 5.12
N LEU A 105 -19.04 -6.75 6.02
CA LEU A 105 -19.23 -7.01 7.44
C LEU A 105 -20.69 -6.81 7.89
N GLY A 106 -21.52 -6.17 7.08
CA GLY A 106 -22.93 -5.90 7.37
C GLY A 106 -23.75 -7.14 7.73
N PRO A 107 -23.67 -8.24 6.95
CA PRO A 107 -24.33 -9.51 7.31
C PRO A 107 -23.89 -10.08 8.67
N ALA A 108 -22.72 -9.68 9.16
CA ALA A 108 -22.19 -10.05 10.47
C ALA A 108 -22.56 -9.05 11.58
N GLY A 109 -23.39 -8.05 11.29
CA GLY A 109 -23.91 -7.07 12.27
C GLY A 109 -23.09 -5.78 12.37
N PHE A 110 -22.15 -5.53 11.44
CA PHE A 110 -21.46 -4.25 11.35
C PHE A 110 -22.38 -3.15 10.76
N ASP A 111 -22.35 -1.97 11.35
CA ASP A 111 -23.03 -0.77 10.86
C ASP A 111 -22.02 0.37 10.80
N TYR A 112 -21.65 0.79 9.59
CA TYR A 112 -20.63 1.81 9.39
C TYR A 112 -20.92 3.10 10.18
N SER A 113 -22.18 3.53 10.22
CA SER A 113 -22.59 4.79 10.87
C SER A 113 -22.43 4.76 12.40
N LYS A 114 -22.41 3.56 12.98
CA LYS A 114 -22.31 3.36 14.44
C LYS A 114 -20.96 2.84 14.89
N ASP A 115 -20.33 2.00 14.06
CA ASP A 115 -19.15 1.25 14.45
C ASP A 115 -17.85 1.94 14.07
N VAL A 116 -17.81 2.80 13.06
CA VAL A 116 -16.59 3.55 12.68
C VAL A 116 -16.41 4.77 13.57
N GLN A 117 -15.23 4.92 14.15
CA GLN A 117 -14.87 6.02 15.05
C GLN A 117 -13.92 7.03 14.40
N ALA A 118 -13.06 6.57 13.49
CA ALA A 118 -12.12 7.43 12.78
C ALA A 118 -11.66 6.77 11.48
N VAL A 119 -11.37 7.60 10.49
CA VAL A 119 -10.77 7.19 9.21
C VAL A 119 -9.55 8.06 8.95
N THR A 120 -8.45 7.45 8.52
CA THR A 120 -7.28 8.14 8.00
C THR A 120 -6.87 7.50 6.69
N VAL A 121 -6.61 8.31 5.67
CA VAL A 121 -6.21 7.85 4.34
C VAL A 121 -4.80 8.36 4.04
N ASN A 122 -3.84 7.43 3.93
CA ASN A 122 -2.47 7.75 3.54
C ASN A 122 -2.32 7.50 2.05
N ARG A 123 -2.12 8.57 1.28
CA ARG A 123 -2.06 8.56 -0.18
C ARG A 123 -0.62 8.69 -0.63
N TRP A 124 -0.11 7.70 -1.35
CA TRP A 124 1.22 7.69 -1.93
C TRP A 124 1.11 7.54 -3.45
N PRO A 125 0.88 8.64 -4.21
CA PRO A 125 0.84 8.60 -5.68
C PRO A 125 2.16 8.11 -6.28
N HIS A 126 3.24 8.20 -5.51
CA HIS A 126 4.59 7.72 -5.81
C HIS A 126 5.08 6.81 -4.66
N GLY A 127 4.35 5.71 -4.40
CA GLY A 127 4.66 4.79 -3.31
C GLY A 127 5.90 3.92 -3.62
N TYR A 128 5.66 2.71 -4.12
CA TYR A 128 6.72 1.74 -4.36
C TYR A 128 7.44 1.97 -5.69
N SER A 129 8.76 1.79 -5.69
CA SER A 129 9.56 1.71 -6.90
C SER A 129 9.02 0.60 -7.81
N TYR A 130 9.16 0.80 -9.12
CA TYR A 130 8.95 -0.28 -10.07
C TYR A 130 10.03 -1.34 -9.88
N PHE A 131 9.62 -2.60 -9.72
CA PHE A 131 10.50 -3.75 -9.81
C PHE A 131 10.16 -4.51 -11.09
N ALA A 132 11.19 -4.98 -11.80
CA ALA A 132 11.00 -5.71 -13.04
C ALA A 132 10.27 -7.03 -12.78
N ASN A 133 9.32 -7.36 -13.65
CA ASN A 133 8.58 -8.60 -13.62
C ASN A 133 9.02 -9.48 -14.80
N PRO A 134 9.65 -10.65 -14.56
CA PRO A 134 10.17 -11.49 -15.64
C PRO A 134 9.09 -12.05 -16.58
N LEU A 135 7.80 -11.96 -16.21
CA LEU A 135 6.69 -12.32 -17.09
C LEU A 135 6.41 -11.28 -18.18
N PHE A 136 6.83 -10.01 -17.98
CA PHE A 136 6.44 -8.89 -18.83
C PHE A 136 7.62 -7.99 -19.25
N ASP A 137 8.73 -8.03 -18.51
CA ASP A 137 9.89 -7.19 -18.74
C ASP A 137 11.09 -8.01 -19.22
N ASP A 138 11.91 -7.42 -20.08
CA ASP A 138 13.26 -7.90 -20.36
C ASP A 138 14.15 -7.62 -19.14
N MET A 139 14.61 -8.69 -18.48
CA MET A 139 15.42 -8.61 -17.27
C MET A 139 16.84 -8.10 -17.53
N GLN A 140 17.41 -8.38 -18.71
CA GLN A 140 18.74 -7.90 -19.08
C GLN A 140 18.69 -6.40 -19.37
N GLN A 141 17.69 -5.97 -20.15
CA GLN A 141 17.46 -4.55 -20.41
C GLN A 141 17.15 -3.78 -19.11
N SER A 142 16.31 -4.35 -18.23
CA SER A 142 15.99 -3.74 -16.95
C SER A 142 17.24 -3.55 -16.08
N ALA A 143 18.11 -4.57 -15.99
CA ALA A 143 19.37 -4.48 -15.25
C ALA A 143 20.31 -3.42 -15.85
N ALA A 144 20.42 -3.35 -17.18
CA ALA A 144 21.25 -2.36 -17.87
C ALA A 144 20.76 -0.92 -17.62
N LEU A 145 19.44 -0.68 -17.73
CA LEU A 145 18.84 0.62 -17.43
C LEU A 145 19.05 1.03 -15.97
N MET A 146 18.94 0.08 -15.04
CA MET A 146 19.18 0.31 -13.62
C MET A 146 20.64 0.69 -13.33
N ALA A 147 21.60 -0.01 -13.94
CA ALA A 147 23.02 0.31 -13.82
C ALA A 147 23.34 1.69 -14.39
N LEU A 148 22.78 2.03 -15.55
CA LEU A 148 22.93 3.35 -16.17
C LEU A 148 22.32 4.45 -15.29
N ALA A 149 21.11 4.25 -14.76
CA ALA A 149 20.37 5.27 -14.01
C ALA A 149 21.03 5.68 -12.68
N ARG A 150 21.87 4.80 -12.09
CA ARG A 150 22.55 5.07 -10.82
C ARG A 150 24.03 5.45 -10.97
N GLN A 151 24.52 5.61 -12.20
CA GLN A 151 25.92 5.93 -12.47
C GLN A 151 26.32 7.29 -11.85
N LYS A 152 27.49 7.34 -11.22
CA LYS A 152 28.10 8.57 -10.71
C LYS A 152 28.33 9.57 -11.84
N VAL A 153 28.00 10.84 -11.59
CA VAL A 153 28.24 11.96 -12.52
C VAL A 153 29.09 13.01 -11.83
N GLY A 154 30.36 13.12 -12.22
CA GLY A 154 31.32 14.01 -11.55
C GLY A 154 31.43 13.65 -10.07
N ASN A 155 31.15 14.60 -9.18
CA ASN A 155 31.15 14.39 -7.72
C ASN A 155 29.76 14.06 -7.15
N VAL A 156 28.80 13.64 -7.99
CA VAL A 156 27.42 13.34 -7.59
C VAL A 156 27.15 11.85 -7.74
N THR A 157 26.78 11.19 -6.64
CA THR A 157 26.38 9.78 -6.58
C THR A 157 24.89 9.67 -6.26
N ILE A 158 24.19 8.72 -6.86
CA ILE A 158 22.73 8.54 -6.69
C ILE A 158 22.46 7.38 -5.74
N ALA A 159 21.69 7.61 -4.67
CA ALA A 159 21.30 6.59 -3.70
C ALA A 159 19.83 6.71 -3.30
N ASN A 160 19.12 5.59 -3.31
CA ASN A 160 17.79 5.36 -2.72
C ASN A 160 17.32 3.94 -3.12
N SER A 161 16.13 3.55 -2.67
CA SER A 161 15.46 2.31 -3.11
C SER A 161 15.21 2.24 -4.62
N ASP A 162 15.01 3.39 -5.29
CA ASP A 162 14.80 3.43 -6.73
C ASP A 162 16.07 3.07 -7.50
N ALA A 163 17.27 3.35 -6.98
CA ALA A 163 18.57 2.99 -7.56
C ALA A 163 18.86 1.47 -7.47
N ALA A 164 18.20 0.77 -6.54
CA ALA A 164 18.19 -0.69 -6.48
C ALA A 164 17.07 -1.33 -7.31
N GLY A 165 16.06 -0.56 -7.73
CA GLY A 165 14.86 -1.10 -8.35
C GLY A 165 13.99 -1.91 -7.38
N ALA A 166 14.09 -1.64 -6.07
CA ALA A 166 13.44 -2.42 -5.02
C ALA A 166 12.86 -1.50 -3.93
N PRO A 167 11.56 -1.60 -3.59
CA PRO A 167 10.87 -0.59 -2.77
C PRO A 167 11.11 -0.71 -1.26
N TYR A 168 12.22 -1.34 -0.85
CA TYR A 168 12.45 -1.74 0.53
C TYR A 168 13.53 -0.93 1.22
N ALA A 169 13.42 -0.81 2.54
CA ALA A 169 14.35 -0.03 3.35
C ALA A 169 15.79 -0.57 3.29
N HIS A 170 15.99 -1.89 3.30
CA HIS A 170 17.32 -2.49 3.19
C HIS A 170 18.00 -2.11 1.86
N ALA A 171 17.27 -2.13 0.75
CA ALA A 171 17.80 -1.74 -0.55
C ALA A 171 18.24 -0.26 -0.57
N ALA A 172 17.49 0.63 0.08
CA ALA A 172 17.92 2.03 0.22
C ALA A 172 19.21 2.19 1.05
N ILE A 173 19.40 1.36 2.08
CA ILE A 173 20.61 1.34 2.90
C ILE A 173 21.81 0.81 2.10
N ASP A 174 21.62 -0.28 1.35
CA ASP A 174 22.68 -0.86 0.51
C ASP A 174 23.14 0.11 -0.58
N GLU A 175 22.20 0.83 -1.22
CA GLU A 175 22.51 1.85 -2.22
C GLU A 175 23.19 3.08 -1.61
N ALA A 176 22.87 3.43 -0.36
CA ALA A 176 23.59 4.48 0.36
C ALA A 176 25.05 4.07 0.65
N TRP A 177 25.26 2.84 1.11
CA TRP A 177 26.61 2.28 1.31
C TRP A 177 27.43 2.29 0.01
N ARG A 178 26.83 1.83 -1.10
CA ARG A 178 27.44 1.88 -2.44
C ARG A 178 27.83 3.30 -2.82
N ALA A 179 26.88 4.24 -2.76
CA ALA A 179 27.10 5.61 -3.22
C ALA A 179 28.18 6.33 -2.41
N VAL A 180 28.25 6.13 -1.09
CA VAL A 180 29.34 6.69 -0.26
C VAL A 180 30.69 6.10 -0.70
N SER A 181 30.75 4.80 -0.97
CA SER A 181 31.97 4.13 -1.44
C SER A 181 32.45 4.63 -2.81
N GLU A 182 31.56 5.18 -3.63
CA GLU A 182 31.91 5.76 -4.93
C GLU A 182 32.53 7.17 -4.83
N LEU A 183 32.44 7.85 -3.69
CA LEU A 183 32.93 9.21 -3.52
C LEU A 183 34.45 9.31 -3.31
N GLY A 184 35.10 8.23 -2.85
CA GLY A 184 36.52 8.20 -2.51
C GLY A 184 36.74 8.41 -1.02
#